data_AF-A0A929NS55-F1
#
_entry.id   AF-A0A929NS55-F1
#
_cell.length_a   1.000
_cell.length_b   1.000
_cell.length_c   1.000
_cell.angle_alpha   90.00
_cell.angle_beta   90.00
_cell.angle_gamma   90.00
#
_symmetry.space_group_name_H-M   'P 1'
#
loop_
_entity.id
_entity.type
_entity.pdbx_description
1 polymer ?
#
loop_
_entity_poly.entity_id
_entity_poly.type
_entity_poly.pdbx_seq_one_letter_code
_entity_poly.pdbx_strand_id
1 'polypeptide(L)' 'NVLLQAAVLGLGAAVVGAFDDAAVVDVLGLPDLEHPLYLLPVGWPADSE' A
#
# COMPACT_ATOMS: atom_id res chain seq x y z
N ASN A 1 11.41 3.65 0.79
CA ASN A 1 11.45 4.43 2.05
C ASN A 1 10.09 5.03 2.45
N VAL A 2 8.99 4.55 1.87
CA VAL A 2 7.66 5.19 2.00
C VAL A 2 7.17 5.21 3.45
N LEU A 3 7.34 4.12 4.20
CA LEU A 3 6.92 4.06 5.61
C LEU A 3 7.64 5.08 6.50
N LEU A 4 8.95 5.30 6.30
CA LEU A 4 9.68 6.31 7.07
C LEU A 4 9.21 7.73 6.71
N GLN A 5 8.90 7.98 5.43
CA GLN A 5 8.36 9.28 5.02
C GLN A 5 6.96 9.52 5.59
N ALA A 6 6.10 8.49 5.59
CA ALA A 6 4.78 8.58 6.23
C ALA A 6 4.92 8.94 7.71
N ALA A 7 5.83 8.28 8.44
CA ALA A 7 6.09 8.59 9.86
C ALA A 7 6.55 10.04 10.08
N VAL A 8 7.45 10.57 9.25
CA VAL A 8 7.91 11.97 9.33
C VAL A 8 6.77 12.97 9.06
N LEU A 9 5.82 12.60 8.19
CA LEU A 9 4.67 13.43 7.84
C LEU A 9 3.51 13.32 8.83
N GLY A 10 3.64 12.53 9.90
CA GLY A 10 2.55 12.25 10.85
C GLY A 10 1.44 11.38 10.27
N LEU A 11 1.73 10.61 9.22
CA LEU A 11 0.82 9.65 8.60
C LEU A 11 1.09 8.23 9.12
N GLY A 12 0.02 7.44 9.22
CA GLY A 12 0.10 5.99 9.36
C GLY A 12 0.24 5.34 7.99
N ALA A 13 1.06 4.29 7.92
CA ALA A 13 1.17 3.43 6.75
C ALA A 13 1.51 2.00 7.16
N ALA A 14 1.06 1.02 6.38
CA ALA A 14 1.32 -0.40 6.65
C ALA A 14 1.70 -1.15 5.37
N VAL A 15 2.44 -2.25 5.50
CA VAL A 15 2.68 -3.19 4.39
C VAL A 15 1.60 -4.24 4.41
N VAL A 16 0.89 -4.39 3.30
CA VAL A 16 -0.10 -5.46 3.10
C VAL A 16 0.40 -6.36 1.98
N GLY A 17 0.74 -7.60 2.33
CA GLY A 17 1.08 -8.67 1.37
C GLY A 17 -0.03 -9.69 1.14
N ALA A 18 -1.10 -9.65 1.93
CA ALA A 18 -2.25 -10.55 1.78
C ALA A 18 -3.34 -9.86 0.95
N PHE A 19 -3.27 -9.98 -0.37
CA PHE A 19 -4.26 -9.48 -1.32
C PHE A 19 -4.38 -10.44 -2.51
N ASP A 20 -5.34 -10.18 -3.40
CA ASP A 20 -5.54 -10.95 -4.64
C ASP A 20 -4.76 -10.27 -5.78
N ASP A 21 -3.65 -10.87 -6.19
CA ASP A 21 -2.75 -10.34 -7.21
C ASP A 21 -3.47 -10.15 -8.56
N ALA A 22 -4.31 -11.11 -8.96
CA ALA A 22 -5.01 -11.08 -10.24
C ALA A 22 -6.04 -9.96 -10.26
N ALA A 23 -6.79 -9.78 -9.16
CA ALA A 23 -7.74 -8.69 -9.03
C ALA A 23 -7.04 -7.32 -9.05
N VAL A 24 -5.88 -7.18 -8.40
CA VAL A 24 -5.11 -5.93 -8.40
C VAL A 24 -4.57 -5.60 -9.79
N VAL A 25 -4.04 -6.59 -10.53
CA VAL A 25 -3.59 -6.42 -11.91
C VAL A 25 -4.72 -5.92 -12.81
N ASP A 26 -5.91 -6.53 -12.72
CA ASP A 26 -7.08 -6.15 -13.51
C ASP A 26 -7.56 -4.73 -13.18
N VAL A 27 -7.73 -4.42 -11.88
CA VAL A 27 -8.21 -3.10 -11.43
C VAL A 27 -7.24 -1.97 -11.79
N LEU A 28 -5.93 -2.22 -11.73
CA LEU A 28 -4.92 -1.21 -12.04
C LEU A 28 -4.49 -1.21 -13.53
N GLY A 29 -4.93 -2.20 -14.31
CA GLY A 29 -4.52 -2.36 -15.71
C GLY A 29 -3.01 -2.56 -15.87
N LEU A 30 -2.39 -3.36 -14.99
CA LEU A 30 -0.95 -3.57 -15.03
C LEU A 30 -0.53 -4.37 -16.28
N PRO A 31 0.62 -4.06 -16.89
CA PRO A 31 1.20 -4.88 -17.96
C PRO A 31 1.44 -6.33 -17.52
N ASP A 32 1.40 -7.27 -18.47
CA ASP A 32 1.52 -8.72 -18.21
C ASP A 32 2.79 -9.14 -17.43
N LEU A 33 3.85 -8.32 -17.45
CA LEU A 33 5.13 -8.59 -16.78
C LEU A 33 5.30 -7.83 -15.46
N GLU A 34 4.29 -7.07 -15.03
CA GLU A 34 4.30 -6.34 -13.76
C GLU A 34 3.44 -7.09 -12.73
N HIS A 35 4.08 -7.49 -11.62
CA HIS A 35 3.40 -8.19 -10.54
C HIS A 35 3.38 -7.31 -9.28
N PRO A 36 2.21 -7.06 -8.68
CA PRO A 36 2.12 -6.34 -7.42
C PRO A 36 2.78 -7.15 -6.31
N LEU A 37 3.73 -6.54 -5.60
CA LEU A 37 4.42 -7.18 -4.46
C LEU A 37 3.76 -6.83 -3.12
N TYR A 38 3.32 -5.58 -2.98
CA TYR A 38 2.75 -5.05 -1.75
C TYR A 38 1.73 -3.96 -2.07
N LEU A 39 0.71 -3.85 -1.24
CA LEU A 39 -0.11 -2.65 -1.11
C LEU A 39 0.34 -1.86 0.13
N LEU A 40 0.46 -0.54 -0.03
CA LEU A 40 0.83 0.39 1.04
C LEU A 40 -0.33 1.36 1.29
N PRO A 41 -1.34 0.99 2.10
CA PRO A 41 -2.32 1.96 2.57
C PRO A 41 -1.62 3.07 3.38
N VAL A 42 -2.02 4.32 3.13
CA VAL A 42 -1.50 5.50 3.81
C VAL A 42 -2.66 6.41 4.19
N GLY A 43 -2.64 6.96 5.39
CA GLY A 43 -3.66 7.89 5.85
C GLY A 43 -3.36 8.46 7.23
N TRP A 44 -4.27 9.27 7.75
CA TRP A 44 -4.23 9.66 9.15
C TRP A 44 -4.69 8.49 10.03
N PRO A 45 -3.96 8.17 11.11
CA PRO A 45 -4.41 7.18 12.09
C PRO A 45 -5.81 7.55 12.60
N ALA A 46 -6.74 6.60 12.59
CA ALA A 46 -8.12 6.83 13.03
C ALA A 46 -8.23 7.02 14.54
N ASP A 47 -7.32 6.36 15.28
CA ASP A 47 -7.20 6.48 16.73
C ASP A 47 -5.86 7.11 17.08
N SER A 48 -5.93 8.26 17.73
CA SER A 48 -4.83 8.90 18.42
C SER A 48 -5.11 8.80 19.92
N GLU A 49 -4.80 7.64 20.50
CA GLU A 49 -4.53 7.53 21.94
C GLU A 49 -3.02 7.66 22.18
#